data_AF-A0A1X7CJE9-F1
#
_entry.id   AF-A0A1X7CJE9-F1
#
_cell.length_a   1.000
_cell.length_b   1.000
_cell.length_c   1.000
_cell.angle_alpha   90.00
_cell.angle_beta   90.00
_cell.angle_gamma   90.00
#
_symmetry.space_group_name_H-M   'P 1'
#
loop_
_entity.id
_entity.type
_entity.pdbx_description
1 polymer ?
#
loop_
_entity_poly.entity_id
_entity_poly.type
_entity_poly.pdbx_seq_one_letter_code
_entity_poly.pdbx_strand_id
1 'polypeptide(L)' 'MDDTEHPNNFPPLTIEQIRELAVAIREVFGSDLSRTEFTDKLLLFLEDVPGYESGEDAAALIT' A
#
# COMPACT_ATOMS: atom_id res chain seq x y z
N MET A 1 -24.55 -4.47 -12.05
CA MET A 1 -24.48 -3.40 -11.03
C MET A 1 -24.31 -4.18 -9.76
N ASP A 2 -23.08 -4.58 -9.53
CA ASP A 2 -22.65 -5.32 -8.35
C ASP A 2 -21.60 -4.42 -7.73
N ASP A 3 -22.08 -3.31 -7.17
CA ASP A 3 -21.34 -2.51 -6.21
C ASP A 3 -21.11 -3.42 -5.01
N THR A 4 -20.04 -4.22 -5.11
CA THR A 4 -19.57 -5.06 -4.04
C THR A 4 -18.95 -4.09 -3.05
N GLU A 5 -19.82 -3.45 -2.25
CA GLU A 5 -19.43 -2.72 -1.06
C GLU A 5 -18.64 -3.73 -0.23
N HIS A 6 -17.30 -3.72 -0.36
CA HIS A 6 -16.44 -4.36 0.59
C HIS A 6 -16.67 -3.55 1.87
N PRO A 7 -17.42 -4.07 2.87
CA PRO A 7 -17.41 -3.40 4.15
C PRO A 7 -15.93 -3.36 4.53
N ASN A 8 -15.39 -2.15 4.70
CA ASN A 8 -14.03 -1.95 5.14
C ASN A 8 -13.95 -2.42 6.60
N ASN A 9 -14.06 -3.74 6.78
CA ASN A 9 -14.04 -4.49 8.03
C ASN A 9 -12.62 -4.56 8.57
N PHE A 10 -11.63 -4.10 7.79
CA PHE A 10 -10.27 -3.97 8.23
C PHE A 10 -10.14 -2.63 8.97
N PRO A 11 -9.72 -2.65 10.24
CA PRO A 11 -9.38 -1.42 10.91
C PRO A 11 -8.27 -0.71 10.12
N PRO A 12 -8.35 0.62 9.95
CA PRO A 12 -7.28 1.37 9.31
C PRO A 12 -5.96 1.11 10.03
N LEU A 13 -4.87 1.03 9.26
CA LEU A 13 -3.53 0.83 9.82
C LEU A 13 -3.23 1.90 10.87
N THR A 14 -2.66 1.48 11.99
CA THR A 14 -2.21 2.43 13.01
C THR A 14 -1.00 3.21 12.50
N ILE A 15 -0.75 4.39 13.08
CA ILE A 15 0.41 5.22 12.73
C ILE A 15 1.72 4.44 12.90
N GLU A 16 1.80 3.53 13.88
CA GLU A 16 2.97 2.68 14.08
C GLU A 16 3.15 1.68 12.94
N GLN A 17 2.08 0.99 12.54
CA GLN A 17 2.12 0.04 11.41
C GLN A 17 2.50 0.73 10.09
N ILE A 18 1.99 1.94 9.85
CA ILE A 18 2.38 2.74 8.67
C ILE A 18 3.87 3.07 8.70
N ARG A 19 4.41 3.44 9.88
CA ARG A 19 5.85 3.71 10.03
C ARG A 19 6.69 2.46 9.82
N GLU A 20 6.29 1.32 10.39
CA GLU A 20 6.99 0.05 10.20
C GLU A 20 6.99 -0.38 8.73
N LEU A 21 5.85 -0.23 8.02
CA LEU A 21 5.77 -0.49 6.58
C LEU A 21 6.69 0.42 5.77
N ALA A 22 6.72 1.72 6.08
CA ALA A 22 7.61 2.66 5.42
C ALA A 22 9.10 2.35 5.68
N VAL A 23 9.45 1.88 6.88
CA VAL A 23 10.80 1.42 7.21
C VAL A 23 11.15 0.19 6.39
N ALA A 24 10.27 -0.83 6.35
CA ALA A 24 10.49 -2.04 5.57
C ALA A 24 10.73 -1.75 4.08
N ILE A 25 9.95 -0.83 3.49
CA ILE A 25 10.13 -0.40 2.09
C ILE A 25 11.50 0.27 1.90
N ARG A 26 11.91 1.14 2.83
CA ARG A 26 13.22 1.80 2.76
C ARG A 26 14.39 0.83 2.98
N GLU A 27 14.21 -0.22 3.78
CA GLU A 27 15.22 -1.28 3.96
C GLU A 27 15.36 -2.15 2.71
N VAL A 28 14.27 -2.43 1.99
CA VAL A 28 14.27 -3.26 0.78
C VAL A 28 14.72 -2.48 -0.46
N PHE A 29 14.23 -1.25 -0.64
CA PHE A 29 14.42 -0.47 -1.86
C PHE A 29 15.39 0.72 -1.71
N GLY A 30 15.82 1.02 -0.49
CA GLY A 30 16.72 2.13 -0.18
C GLY A 30 15.99 3.37 0.37
N SER A 31 16.76 4.22 1.05
CA SER A 31 16.23 5.39 1.76
C SER A 31 16.03 6.64 0.90
N ASP A 32 16.58 6.66 -0.32
CA ASP A 32 16.49 7.73 -1.32
C ASP A 32 15.39 7.43 -2.35
N LEU A 33 14.14 7.39 -1.89
CA LEU A 33 12.98 7.27 -2.77
C LEU A 33 12.27 8.62 -2.82
N SER A 34 12.01 9.14 -4.02
CA SER A 34 11.02 10.21 -4.19
C SER A 34 9.63 9.74 -3.78
N ARG A 35 8.69 10.67 -3.57
CA ARG A 35 7.30 10.31 -3.23
C ARG A 35 6.70 9.34 -4.24
N THR A 36 6.92 9.57 -5.53
CA THR A 36 6.39 8.73 -6.60
C THR A 36 7.04 7.35 -6.57
N GLU A 37 8.36 7.28 -6.43
CA GLU A 37 9.08 6.01 -6.32
C GLU A 37 8.64 5.23 -5.09
N PHE A 38 8.42 5.89 -3.95
CA PHE A 38 7.92 5.25 -2.74
C PHE A 38 6.55 4.59 -2.97
N THR A 39 5.62 5.28 -3.64
CA THR A 39 4.30 4.71 -3.96
C THR A 39 4.42 3.53 -4.92
N ASP A 40 5.24 3.62 -5.97
CA ASP A 40 5.51 2.50 -6.89
C ASP A 40 6.10 1.29 -6.15
N LYS A 41 7.07 1.52 -5.25
CA LYS A 41 7.69 0.47 -4.45
C LYS A 41 6.73 -0.15 -3.43
N LEU A 42 5.86 0.66 -2.82
CA LEU A 42 4.81 0.18 -1.93
C LEU A 42 3.85 -0.75 -2.67
N LEU A 43 3.39 -0.36 -3.86
CA LEU A 43 2.49 -1.19 -4.68
C LEU A 43 3.16 -2.50 -5.07
N LEU A 44 4.42 -2.45 -5.51
CA LEU A 44 5.20 -3.65 -5.82
C LEU A 44 5.36 -4.58 -4.60
N PHE A 45 5.56 -4.01 -3.42
CA PHE A 45 5.68 -4.78 -2.17
C PHE A 45 4.36 -5.44 -1.77
N LEU A 46 3.24 -4.74 -1.99
CA LEU A 46 1.91 -5.27 -1.70
C LEU A 46 1.47 -6.33 -2.71
N GLU A 47 1.94 -6.27 -3.96
CA GLU A 47 1.67 -7.31 -4.99
C GLU A 47 2.15 -8.70 -4.58
N ASP A 48 3.24 -8.78 -3.80
CA ASP A 48 3.75 -10.05 -3.27
C ASP A 48 2.92 -10.58 -2.08
N VAL A 49 2.04 -9.75 -1.48
CA VAL A 49 1.21 -10.15 -0.35
C VAL A 49 0.01 -10.97 -0.83
N PRO A 50 -0.12 -12.25 -0.44
CA PRO A 50 -1.25 -13.07 -0.85
C PRO A 50 -2.56 -12.48 -0.31
N GLY A 51 -3.47 -12.14 -1.23
CA GLY A 51 -4.75 -11.51 -0.92
C GLY A 51 -4.79 -9.98 -1.14
N TYR A 52 -3.70 -9.38 -1.63
CA TYR A 52 -3.73 -8.03 -2.15
C TYR A 52 -4.31 -8.02 -3.58
N GLU A 53 -5.42 -7.31 -3.79
CA GLU A 53 -5.93 -6.98 -5.11
C GLU A 53 -5.54 -5.54 -5.46
N SER A 54 -4.73 -5.37 -6.51
CA SER A 54 -4.46 -4.07 -7.13
C SER A 54 -5.71 -3.62 -7.89
N GLY A 55 -6.73 -3.18 -7.14
CA GLY A 55 -7.98 -2.63 -7.65
C GLY A 55 -7.94 -1.12 -7.82
N GLU A 56 -9.10 -0.51 -8.09
CA GLU A 56 -9.27 0.95 -8.21
C GLU A 56 -8.76 1.72 -6.97
N ASP A 57 -8.71 1.07 -5.80
CA ASP A 57 -8.15 1.61 -4.56
C ASP A 57 -6.62 1.84 -4.60
N ALA A 58 -5.88 1.06 -5.40
CA ALA A 58 -4.46 1.28 -5.61
C ALA A 58 -4.19 2.56 -6.41
N ALA A 59 -5.10 2.93 -7.32
CA ALA A 59 -5.01 4.18 -8.07
C ALA A 59 -5.26 5.41 -7.19
N ALA A 60 -6.06 5.28 -6.11
CA ALA A 60 -6.29 6.36 -5.16
C ALA A 60 -5.05 6.73 -4.32
N LEU A 61 -4.06 5.83 -4.21
CA LEU A 61 -2.77 6.12 -3.54
C LEU A 61 -1.84 7.02 -4.38
N ILE A 62 -2.10 7.16 -5.69
CA ILE A 62 -1.26 7.89 -6.64
C ILE A 62 -1.77 9.32 -6.87
N THR A 63 -3.01 9.67 -6.46
CA THR A 63 -3.62 10.98 -6.75
C THR A 63 -3.29 12.10 -5.76
#